data_AF-A0A246RWE7-F1
#
_entry.id   AF-A0A246RWE7-F1
#
_cell.length_a   1.000
_cell.length_b   1.000
_cell.length_c   1.000
_cell.angle_alpha   90.00
_cell.angle_beta   90.00
_cell.angle_gamma   90.00
#
_symmetry.space_group_name_H-M   'P 1'
#
loop_
_entity.id
_entity.type
_entity.pdbx_description
1 polymer ?
#
loop_
_entity_poly.entity_id
_entity_poly.type
_entity_poly.pdbx_seq_one_letter_code
_entity_poly.pdbx_strand_id
1 'polypeptide(L)'
;MPKNTSINVFYDAQCSLCRKERRRYERWSGRHAADIAWLDVSEHHQVLQQKGVDPDMALRSLHIETASGQLVEGIDAYRLLMKRIPLLAPAAWIIGLPGIKPGLRSLYDVWVKRRLKKQGRWNC
;
A
#
# COMPACT_ATOMS: atom_id res chain seq x y z
N MET A 1 27.71 -0.90 -2.67
CA MET A 1 26.59 -0.54 -3.59
C MET A 1 25.57 0.24 -2.79
N PRO A 2 25.24 1.49 -3.14
CA PRO A 2 24.16 2.18 -2.45
C PRO A 2 22.89 1.38 -2.75
N LYS A 3 22.30 0.75 -1.73
CA LYS A 3 20.98 0.14 -1.87
C LYS A 3 20.04 1.30 -2.14
N ASN A 4 19.64 1.46 -3.40
CA ASN A 4 18.57 2.38 -3.76
C ASN A 4 17.31 1.77 -3.16
N THR A 5 17.11 2.02 -1.87
CA THR A 5 16.08 1.39 -1.06
C THR A 5 14.80 2.22 -1.15
N SER A 6 14.76 3.26 -1.98
CA SER A 6 13.57 4.06 -2.19
C SER A 6 12.44 3.21 -2.78
N ILE A 7 11.22 3.47 -2.30
CA ILE A 7 9.99 2.86 -2.82
C ILE A 7 9.06 3.97 -3.26
N ASN A 8 8.38 3.74 -4.37
CA ASN A 8 7.42 4.66 -4.96
C ASN A 8 6.03 4.20 -4.56
N VAL A 9 5.36 4.95 -3.69
CA VAL A 9 4.03 4.65 -3.18
C VAL A 9 3.02 5.46 -3.97
N PHE A 10 2.24 4.75 -4.77
CA PHE A 10 1.12 5.30 -5.51
C PHE A 10 -0.09 5.41 -4.57
N TYR A 11 -0.60 6.64 -4.41
CA TYR A 11 -1.77 6.92 -3.59
C TYR A 11 -2.68 7.93 -4.30
N ASP A 12 -3.99 7.87 -4.03
CA ASP A 12 -4.94 8.83 -4.60
C ASP A 12 -4.94 10.12 -3.76
N ALA A 13 -4.47 11.22 -4.36
CA ALA A 13 -4.51 12.52 -3.69
C ALA A 13 -5.90 13.12 -3.59
N GLN A 14 -6.88 12.68 -4.38
CA GLN A 14 -8.26 13.17 -4.35
C GLN A 14 -9.05 12.57 -3.17
N CYS A 15 -8.72 11.34 -2.75
CA CYS A 15 -9.36 10.69 -1.61
C CYS A 15 -8.87 11.22 -0.24
N SER A 16 -9.80 11.79 0.53
CA SER A 16 -9.52 12.34 1.87
C SER A 16 -9.04 11.30 2.88
N LEU A 17 -9.46 10.04 2.73
CA LEU A 17 -8.99 8.92 3.56
C LEU A 17 -7.53 8.57 3.23
N CYS A 18 -7.19 8.45 1.94
CA CYS A 18 -5.84 8.15 1.47
C CYS A 18 -4.85 9.25 1.91
N ARG A 19 -5.25 10.53 1.84
CA ARG A 19 -4.44 11.65 2.37
C ARG A 19 -4.18 11.53 3.88
N LYS A 20 -5.19 11.13 4.66
CA LYS A 20 -5.03 10.92 6.12
C LYS A 20 -4.09 9.74 6.42
N GLU A 21 -4.22 8.65 5.68
CA GLU A 21 -3.35 7.48 5.81
C GLU A 21 -1.90 7.83 5.46
N ARG A 22 -1.67 8.49 4.32
CA ARG A 22 -0.34 9.02 3.94
C ARG A 22 0.29 9.83 5.06
N ARG A 23 -0.40 10.86 5.56
CA ARG A 23 0.14 11.73 6.64
C ARG A 23 0.48 10.94 7.90
N ARG A 24 -0.30 9.91 8.22
CA ARG A 24 -0.05 9.04 9.38
C ARG A 24 1.21 8.19 9.16
N TYR A 25 1.36 7.58 7.99
CA TYR A 25 2.54 6.81 7.63
C TYR A 25 3.80 7.68 7.54
N GLU A 26 3.71 8.87 6.97
CA GLU A 26 4.80 9.86 6.90
C GLU A 26 5.25 10.31 8.30
N ARG A 27 4.30 10.48 9.22
CA ARG A 27 4.61 10.79 10.62
C ARG A 27 5.28 9.62 11.35
N TRP A 28 4.91 8.39 11.02
CA TRP A 28 5.50 7.18 11.61
C TRP A 28 6.84 6.80 10.98
N SER A 29 7.05 7.08 9.69
CA SER A 29 8.28 6.76 8.98
C SER A 29 9.46 7.61 9.45
N GLY A 30 9.20 8.86 9.90
CA GLY A 30 10.21 9.70 10.52
C GLY A 30 11.45 9.85 9.63
N ARG A 31 12.60 9.32 10.08
CA ARG A 31 13.86 9.34 9.31
C ARG A 31 13.83 8.51 8.03
N HIS A 32 12.94 7.52 7.92
CA HIS A 32 12.74 6.70 6.72
C HIS A 32 11.73 7.30 5.75
N ALA A 33 11.16 8.48 6.05
CA ALA A 33 10.28 9.18 5.10
C ALA A 33 11.02 9.51 3.80
N ALA A 34 12.32 9.80 3.87
CA ALA A 34 13.15 10.08 2.70
C ALA A 34 13.30 8.86 1.76
N ASP A 35 13.07 7.64 2.27
CA ASP A 35 13.10 6.41 1.48
C ASP A 35 11.73 6.10 0.82
N ILE A 36 10.71 6.94 1.03
CA ILE A 36 9.34 6.72 0.58
C ILE A 36 8.91 7.90 -0.29
N ALA A 37 8.93 7.70 -1.61
CA ALA A 37 8.40 8.66 -2.56
C ALA A 37 6.89 8.45 -2.72
N TRP A 38 6.10 9.50 -2.58
CA TRP A 38 4.64 9.44 -2.75
C TRP A 38 4.25 10.00 -4.11
N LEU A 39 3.64 9.18 -4.97
CA LEU A 39 3.21 9.52 -6.32
C LEU A 39 1.68 9.49 -6.42
N ASP A 40 1.08 10.45 -7.11
CA ASP A 40 -0.37 10.50 -7.28
C ASP A 40 -0.84 9.53 -8.38
N VAL A 41 -1.76 8.62 -8.04
CA VAL A 41 -2.31 7.68 -9.02
C VAL A 41 -3.21 8.37 -10.03
N SER A 42 -3.82 9.52 -9.68
CA SER A 42 -4.74 10.24 -10.57
C SER A 42 -4.00 10.72 -11.83
N GLU A 43 -2.78 11.22 -11.66
CA GLU A 43 -1.91 11.66 -12.76
C GLU A 43 -1.27 10.48 -13.49
N HIS A 44 -1.04 9.37 -12.80
CA HIS A 44 -0.38 8.17 -13.33
C HIS A 44 -1.34 7.02 -13.68
N HIS A 45 -2.64 7.28 -13.80
CA HIS A 45 -3.65 6.25 -14.11
C HIS A 45 -3.33 5.49 -15.40
N GLN A 46 -2.80 6.20 -16.39
CA GLN A 46 -2.45 5.67 -17.70
C GLN A 46 -1.22 4.75 -17.63
N VAL A 47 -0.27 5.02 -16.72
CA VAL A 47 0.89 4.16 -16.46
C VAL A 47 0.47 2.86 -15.77
N LEU A 48 -0.48 2.96 -14.83
CA LEU A 48 -1.03 1.78 -14.14
C LEU A 48 -1.83 0.89 -15.10
N GLN A 49 -2.64 1.49 -15.98
CA GLN A 49 -3.35 0.77 -17.04
C GLN A 49 -2.37 0.08 -18.02
N GLN A 50 -1.29 0.75 -18.41
CA GLN A 50 -0.25 0.13 -19.25
C GLN A 50 0.47 -1.03 -18.55
N LYS A 51 0.56 -1.00 -17.22
CA LYS A 51 1.09 -2.09 -16.39
C LYS A 51 0.04 -3.18 -16.07
N GLY A 52 -1.16 -3.09 -16.64
CA GLY A 52 -2.24 -4.08 -16.45
C GLY A 52 -2.97 -3.97 -15.10
N VAL A 53 -2.82 -2.85 -14.40
CA VAL A 53 -3.56 -2.60 -13.16
C VAL A 53 -4.87 -1.90 -13.48
N ASP A 54 -5.96 -2.55 -13.09
CA ASP A 54 -7.30 -1.99 -13.24
C ASP A 54 -7.45 -0.73 -12.38
N PRO A 55 -7.79 0.44 -12.93
CA PRO A 55 -7.85 1.69 -12.19
C PRO A 55 -8.85 1.64 -11.02
N ASP A 56 -9.94 0.89 -11.14
CA ASP A 56 -10.89 0.68 -10.04
C ASP A 56 -10.30 -0.15 -8.90
N MET A 57 -9.35 -1.05 -9.19
CA MET A 57 -8.58 -1.77 -8.17
C MET A 57 -7.44 -0.91 -7.60
N ALA A 58 -6.79 -0.09 -8.43
CA ALA A 58 -5.79 0.89 -8.00
C ALA A 58 -6.37 1.91 -7.01
N LEU A 59 -7.66 2.23 -7.14
CA LEU A 59 -8.37 3.09 -6.20
C LEU A 59 -8.80 2.39 -4.90
N ARG A 60 -8.73 1.05 -4.83
CA ARG A 60 -9.15 0.25 -3.67
C ARG A 60 -7.97 -0.18 -2.79
N SER A 61 -6.79 -0.33 -3.39
CA SER A 61 -5.58 -0.86 -2.73
C SER A 61 -4.40 0.07 -2.94
N LEU A 62 -3.46 0.07 -1.98
CA LEU A 62 -2.20 0.78 -2.11
C LEU A 62 -1.31 0.05 -3.13
N HIS A 63 -0.69 0.81 -4.04
CA HIS A 63 0.30 0.29 -4.99
C HIS A 63 1.67 0.84 -4.64
N ILE A 64 2.67 -0.03 -4.61
CA ILE A 64 4.06 0.33 -4.35
C ILE A 64 4.92 -0.25 -5.44
N GLU A 65 5.69 0.60 -6.09
CA GLU A 65 6.76 0.20 -6.98
C GLU A 65 8.09 0.18 -6.23
N THR A 66 8.77 -0.96 -6.31
CA THR A 66 10.11 -1.13 -5.77
C THR A 66 11.14 -0.49 -6.70
N ALA A 67 12.35 -0.22 -6.18
CA ALA A 67 13.46 0.25 -7.01
C ALA A 67 13.86 -0.70 -8.16
N SER A 68 13.41 -1.96 -8.14
CA SER A 68 13.60 -2.92 -9.24
C SER A 68 12.52 -2.82 -10.33
N GLY A 69 11.59 -1.87 -10.22
CA GLY A 69 10.46 -1.71 -11.15
C GLY A 69 9.33 -2.72 -10.93
N GLN A 70 9.35 -3.47 -9.82
CA GLN A 70 8.28 -4.41 -9.48
C GLN A 70 7.15 -3.65 -8.81
N LEU A 71 5.95 -3.74 -9.41
CA LEU A 71 4.73 -3.22 -8.81
C LEU A 71 4.16 -4.26 -7.84
N VAL A 72 3.95 -3.84 -6.60
CA VAL A 72 3.36 -4.64 -5.51
C VAL A 72 2.09 -3.94 -5.08
N GLU A 73 1.02 -4.70 -4.82
CA GLU A 73 -0.28 -4.15 -4.46
C GLU A 73 -0.88 -4.79 -3.21
N GLY A 74 -1.90 -4.14 -2.65
CA GLY A 74 -2.70 -4.70 -1.55
C GLY A 74 -1.88 -4.94 -0.28
N ILE A 75 -2.06 -6.10 0.34
CA ILE A 75 -1.42 -6.39 1.63
C ILE A 75 0.11 -6.50 1.52
N ASP A 76 0.63 -6.95 0.38
CA ASP A 76 2.06 -7.05 0.17
C ASP A 76 2.69 -5.66 0.03
N ALA A 77 1.99 -4.71 -0.58
CA ALA A 77 2.38 -3.31 -0.62
C ALA A 77 2.41 -2.70 0.79
N TYR A 78 1.34 -2.87 1.57
CA TYR A 78 1.32 -2.43 2.97
C TYR A 78 2.44 -3.06 3.79
N ARG A 79 2.71 -4.36 3.62
CA ARG A 79 3.81 -5.04 4.28
C ARG A 79 5.16 -4.43 3.90
N LEU A 80 5.36 -4.08 2.63
CA LEU A 80 6.59 -3.44 2.16
C LEU A 80 6.79 -2.06 2.79
N LEU A 81 5.72 -1.25 2.85
CA LEU A 81 5.70 0.06 3.50
C LEU A 81 5.99 -0.06 5.01
N MET A 82 5.24 -0.93 5.69
CA MET A 82 5.39 -1.16 7.13
C MET A 82 6.78 -1.68 7.48
N LYS A 83 7.40 -2.49 6.62
CA LYS A 83 8.78 -2.95 6.82
C LYS A 83 9.79 -1.79 6.83
N ARG A 84 9.49 -0.66 6.19
CA ARG A 84 10.33 0.55 6.22
C ARG A 84 10.11 1.43 7.43
N ILE A 85 8.99 1.24 8.11
CA ILE A 85 8.63 2.03 9.28
C ILE A 85 9.02 1.20 10.51
N PRO A 86 10.07 1.56 11.25
CA PRO A 86 10.56 0.73 12.37
C PRO A 86 9.47 0.48 13.43
N LEU A 87 8.54 1.44 13.61
CA LEU A 87 7.38 1.30 14.48
C LEU A 87 6.39 0.20 14.02
N LEU A 88 6.29 -0.04 12.70
CA LEU A 88 5.39 -1.01 12.09
C LEU A 88 6.12 -2.25 11.54
N ALA A 89 7.46 -2.29 11.62
CA ALA A 89 8.27 -3.42 11.23
C ALA A 89 7.85 -4.75 11.89
N PRO A 90 7.52 -4.82 13.20
CA PRO A 90 7.00 -6.06 13.79
C PRO A 90 5.66 -6.49 13.19
N ALA A 91 4.77 -5.54 12.84
CA ALA A 91 3.52 -5.86 12.14
C ALA A 91 3.80 -6.41 10.72
N ALA A 92 4.71 -5.80 9.97
CA ALA A 92 5.13 -6.28 8.66
C ALA A 92 5.73 -7.70 8.71
N TRP A 93 6.46 -7.99 9.79
CA TRP A 93 7.03 -9.31 10.02
C TRP A 93 5.95 -10.35 10.31
N ILE A 94 4.97 -10.03 11.16
CA ILE A 94 3.80 -10.89 11.43
C ILE A 94 3.02 -11.18 10.16
N ILE A 95 2.77 -10.15 9.33
CA ILE A 95 2.09 -10.30 8.03
C ILE A 95 2.88 -11.20 7.08
N GLY A 96 4.20 -11.26 7.24
CA GLY A 96 5.10 -12.03 6.40
C GLY A 96 5.30 -13.49 6.77
N LEU A 97 4.76 -13.95 7.90
CA LEU A 97 4.97 -15.32 8.39
C LEU A 97 4.19 -16.33 7.52
N PRO A 98 4.87 -17.34 6.93
CA PRO A 98 4.26 -18.28 5.99
C PRO A 98 3.16 -19.17 6.61
N GLY A 99 3.14 -19.35 7.94
CA GLY A 99 2.11 -20.12 8.66
C GLY A 99 0.83 -19.35 8.98
N ILE A 100 0.85 -18.01 8.95
CA ILE A 100 -0.31 -17.16 9.28
C ILE A 100 -1.04 -16.72 8.02
N LYS A 101 -0.44 -16.92 6.83
CA LYS A 101 -0.99 -16.55 5.52
C LYS A 101 -2.48 -16.88 5.31
N PRO A 102 -3.00 -18.09 5.57
CA PRO A 102 -4.42 -18.36 5.35
C PRO A 102 -5.33 -17.63 6.35
N GLY A 103 -4.95 -17.59 7.63
CA GLY A 103 -5.74 -16.90 8.67
C GLY A 103 -5.76 -15.38 8.47
N LEU A 104 -4.61 -14.81 8.09
CA LEU A 104 -4.47 -13.38 7.85
C LEU A 104 -5.16 -12.94 6.56
N ARG A 105 -5.12 -13.76 5.49
CA ARG A 105 -5.86 -13.49 4.25
C ARG A 105 -7.36 -13.42 4.53
N SER A 106 -7.91 -14.37 5.28
CA SER A 106 -9.30 -14.32 5.72
C SER A 106 -9.61 -13.11 6.59
N LEU A 107 -8.73 -12.77 7.55
CA LEU A 107 -8.94 -11.61 8.42
C LEU A 107 -8.88 -10.29 7.64
N TYR A 108 -7.94 -10.18 6.70
CA TYR A 108 -7.77 -9.03 5.82
C TYR A 108 -8.95 -8.90 4.86
N ASP A 109 -9.39 -9.99 4.22
CA ASP A 109 -10.57 -9.99 3.36
C ASP A 109 -11.82 -9.58 4.13
N VAL A 110 -11.97 -10.01 5.38
CA VAL A 110 -13.06 -9.58 6.26
C VAL A 110 -12.93 -8.10 6.63
N TRP A 111 -11.73 -7.61 6.90
CA TRP A 111 -11.49 -6.20 7.23
C TRP A 111 -11.72 -5.29 6.03
N VAL A 112 -11.23 -5.68 4.85
CA VAL A 112 -11.42 -5.00 3.56
C VAL A 112 -12.90 -5.02 3.18
N LYS A 113 -13.58 -6.17 3.30
CA LYS A 113 -15.05 -6.26 3.12
C LYS A 113 -15.78 -5.33 4.06
N ARG A 114 -15.44 -5.33 5.36
CA ARG A 114 -16.05 -4.44 6.34
C ARG A 114 -15.78 -2.97 6.02
N ARG A 115 -14.55 -2.61 5.63
CA ARG A 115 -14.14 -1.26 5.23
C ARG A 115 -14.89 -0.80 3.98
N LEU A 116 -14.92 -1.63 2.93
CA LEU A 116 -15.57 -1.33 1.65
C LEU A 116 -17.10 -1.28 1.79
N LYS A 117 -17.70 -2.17 2.59
CA LYS A 117 -19.13 -2.11 2.95
C LYS A 117 -19.46 -0.83 3.72
N LYS A 118 -18.57 -0.39 4.62
CA LYS A 118 -18.70 0.89 5.34
C LYS A 118 -18.50 2.12 4.44
N GLN A 119 -17.81 1.96 3.31
CA GLN A 119 -17.63 3.01 2.29
C GLN A 119 -18.69 2.95 1.18
N GLY A 120 -19.65 2.01 1.23
CA GLY A 120 -20.69 1.87 0.20
C GLY A 120 -20.18 1.42 -1.18
N ARG A 121 -18.91 1.01 -1.31
CA ARG A 121 -18.28 0.61 -2.59
C ARG A 121 -18.32 -0.90 -2.83
N TRP A 122 -19.08 -1.64 -2.03
CA TRP A 122 -19.31 -3.07 -2.20
C TRP A 122 -20.63 -3.28 -2.94
N ASN A 123 -20.58 -3.27 -4.28
CA ASN A 123 -21.69 -3.75 -5.08
C ASN A 123 -21.55 -5.27 -5.21
N CYS A 124 -22.63 -5.99 -4.90
CA CYS A 124 -22.71 -7.45 -4.90
C CYS A 124 -22.39 -8.06 -6.26
#